data_AF-A0A5D0NX97-F1
#
_entry.id   AF-A0A5D0NX97-F1
#
_cell.length_a   1.000
_cell.length_b   1.000
_cell.length_c   1.000
_cell.angle_alpha   90.00
_cell.angle_beta   90.00
_cell.angle_gamma   90.00
#
_symmetry.space_group_name_H-M   'P 1'
#
loop_
_entity.id
_entity.type
_entity.pdbx_description
1 polymer ?
#
loop_
_entity_poly.entity_id
_entity_poly.type
_entity_poly.pdbx_seq_one_letter_code
_entity_poly.pdbx_strand_id
1 'polypeptide(L)'
;MTEPREDAGRDTAEPPAGPPAGPPAGPPAGRPGGSPRPLVLAALIAVFVVVVAGMAAGTYLVFDRTMHKDEAKDDAGRKVNVFLCVKASDPAKCGQGAATDLQKDEIRKRLTGLPKVRSVAYVSQEQAWAIFKRKFADDKDLIASVRPADIPDSFQVQVKDEEGAKAVKAAMTGVPGVEAVVLDRPA
;
A
#
# COMPACT_ATOMS: atom_id res chain seq x y z
N MET A 1 18.30 -35.85 60.52
CA MET A 1 18.18 -34.61 61.33
C MET A 1 17.46 -33.61 60.44
N THR A 2 16.16 -33.82 60.15
CA THR A 2 14.96 -33.47 60.93
C THR A 2 14.60 -31.97 60.78
N GLU A 3 13.51 -31.72 60.05
CA GLU A 3 12.61 -30.53 60.01
C GLU A 3 12.13 -30.09 61.43
N PRO A 4 11.31 -29.02 61.67
CA PRO A 4 10.20 -28.47 60.84
C PRO A 4 9.79 -26.96 61.00
N ARG A 5 8.67 -26.59 60.32
CA ARG A 5 7.47 -25.76 60.75
C ARG A 5 7.54 -24.20 60.80
N GLU A 6 6.67 -23.48 60.04
CA GLU A 6 5.31 -22.89 60.36
C GLU A 6 5.37 -21.46 60.99
N ASP A 7 4.42 -20.50 60.94
CA ASP A 7 3.04 -20.31 60.44
C ASP A 7 2.73 -18.77 60.41
N ALA A 8 1.56 -18.44 59.85
CA ALA A 8 0.81 -17.21 59.58
C ALA A 8 0.66 -16.03 60.59
N GLY A 9 0.03 -14.95 60.06
CA GLY A 9 -1.08 -14.21 60.70
C GLY A 9 -0.72 -12.88 61.37
N ARG A 10 -1.13 -11.72 60.84
CA ARG A 10 -2.44 -10.99 60.97
C ARG A 10 -2.30 -9.82 61.97
N ASP A 11 -3.23 -8.86 61.88
CA ASP A 11 -3.69 -7.92 62.93
C ASP A 11 -2.98 -6.55 62.96
N THR A 12 -3.61 -5.39 63.14
CA THR A 12 -5.01 -4.89 63.13
C THR A 12 -4.93 -3.34 63.15
N ALA A 13 -6.07 -2.69 62.99
CA ALA A 13 -6.49 -1.44 63.67
C ALA A 13 -6.16 -0.06 63.06
N GLU A 14 -7.28 0.59 62.74
CA GLU A 14 -7.62 1.98 62.51
C GLU A 14 -7.48 2.85 63.77
N PRO A 15 -7.37 4.20 63.65
CA PRO A 15 -7.74 5.13 64.71
C PRO A 15 -8.82 6.16 64.30
N PRO A 16 -9.47 6.82 65.27
CA PRO A 16 -10.91 7.12 65.26
C PRO A 16 -11.34 8.56 64.86
N ALA A 17 -12.66 8.68 64.76
CA ALA A 17 -13.50 9.83 64.38
C ALA A 17 -13.61 10.99 65.41
N GLY A 18 -13.86 12.20 64.86
CA GLY A 18 -14.82 13.27 65.26
C GLY A 18 -14.86 13.81 66.70
N PRO A 19 -15.26 15.09 66.94
CA PRO A 19 -16.70 15.45 67.03
C PRO A 19 -16.99 16.96 66.72
N PRO A 20 -18.15 17.56 67.09
CA PRO A 20 -19.56 17.18 66.93
C PRO A 20 -20.42 18.23 66.19
N ALA A 21 -21.63 17.80 65.81
CA ALA A 21 -22.69 18.59 65.19
C ALA A 21 -23.47 19.51 66.17
N GLY A 22 -24.04 20.60 65.65
CA GLY A 22 -25.11 21.39 66.29
C GLY A 22 -26.49 21.11 65.65
N PRO A 23 -27.63 21.27 66.37
CA PRO A 23 -28.97 20.93 65.87
C PRO A 23 -29.83 22.22 65.58
N PRO A 24 -31.15 22.14 65.32
CA PRO A 24 -31.75 22.25 63.99
C PRO A 24 -32.66 23.50 63.80
N ALA A 25 -32.88 23.92 62.56
CA ALA A 25 -33.94 24.87 62.22
C ALA A 25 -34.78 24.33 61.05
N GLY A 26 -36.10 24.24 61.26
CA GLY A 26 -37.08 23.66 60.33
C GLY A 26 -37.35 24.51 59.07
N PRO A 27 -38.20 24.00 58.16
CA PRO A 27 -38.37 24.56 56.82
C PRO A 27 -39.43 25.67 56.78
N PRO A 28 -39.33 26.59 55.81
CA PRO A 28 -40.55 26.95 55.09
C PRO A 28 -40.39 27.04 53.57
N ALA A 29 -41.31 26.32 52.92
CA ALA A 29 -42.08 26.62 51.70
C ALA A 29 -41.52 27.59 50.61
N GLY A 30 -41.19 26.99 49.45
CA GLY A 30 -41.88 27.27 48.18
C GLY A 30 -41.45 28.45 47.30
N ARG A 31 -41.02 28.14 46.07
CA ARG A 31 -41.56 28.77 44.85
C ARG A 31 -41.30 27.92 43.59
N PRO A 32 -42.28 27.82 42.66
CA PRO A 32 -42.16 27.06 41.41
C PRO A 32 -41.67 27.96 40.26
N GLY A 33 -41.09 27.36 39.22
CA GLY A 33 -41.16 27.94 37.87
C GLY A 33 -39.88 27.90 37.05
N GLY A 34 -39.95 27.26 35.88
CA GLY A 34 -38.99 27.44 34.79
C GLY A 34 -38.62 26.15 34.08
N SER A 35 -39.53 25.65 33.24
CA SER A 35 -39.32 24.50 32.36
C SER A 35 -38.07 24.65 31.47
N PRO A 36 -37.17 23.66 31.37
CA PRO A 36 -36.26 23.62 30.23
C PRO A 36 -37.13 23.26 29.02
N ARG A 37 -37.20 24.14 28.02
CA ARG A 37 -37.97 23.91 26.78
C ARG A 37 -37.48 22.59 26.15
N PRO A 38 -38.23 21.47 26.26
CA PRO A 38 -37.72 20.15 25.88
C PRO A 38 -37.42 20.05 24.38
N LEU A 39 -38.04 20.93 23.58
CA LEU A 39 -37.82 21.05 22.15
C LEU A 39 -36.43 21.61 21.77
N VAL A 40 -35.87 22.54 22.54
CA VAL A 40 -34.57 23.14 22.20
C VAL A 40 -33.44 22.14 22.43
N LEU A 41 -33.55 21.33 23.49
CA LEU A 41 -32.61 20.26 23.79
C LEU A 41 -32.70 19.11 22.77
N ALA A 42 -33.92 18.73 22.37
CA ALA A 42 -34.13 17.70 21.35
C ALA A 42 -33.60 18.11 19.95
N ALA A 43 -33.75 19.39 19.57
CA ALA A 43 -33.23 19.90 18.31
C ALA A 43 -31.68 19.88 18.26
N LEU A 44 -31.01 20.21 19.36
CA LEU A 44 -29.54 20.15 19.45
C LEU A 44 -29.04 18.70 19.35
N ILE A 45 -29.73 17.75 19.97
CA ILE A 45 -29.40 16.32 19.88
C ILE A 45 -29.53 15.84 18.44
N ALA A 46 -30.61 16.19 17.74
CA ALA A 46 -30.81 15.80 16.34
C ALA A 46 -29.71 16.34 15.41
N VAL A 47 -29.33 17.61 15.58
CA VAL A 47 -28.22 18.22 14.80
C VAL A 47 -26.89 17.52 15.12
N PHE A 48 -26.62 17.23 16.39
CA PHE A 48 -25.40 16.54 16.79
C PHE A 48 -25.31 15.13 16.19
N VAL A 49 -26.41 14.38 16.19
CA VAL A 49 -26.47 13.03 15.58
C VAL A 49 -26.20 13.08 14.07
N VAL A 50 -26.75 14.06 13.36
CA VAL A 50 -26.51 14.21 11.91
C VAL A 50 -25.06 14.61 11.62
N VAL A 51 -24.46 15.51 12.42
CA VAL A 51 -23.06 15.92 12.25
C VAL A 51 -22.11 14.75 12.54
N VAL A 52 -22.34 14.00 13.61
CA VAL A 52 -21.52 12.83 13.97
C VAL A 52 -21.67 11.73 12.91
N ALA A 53 -22.88 11.47 12.41
CA ALA A 53 -23.10 10.49 11.34
C ALA A 53 -22.44 10.93 10.02
N GLY A 54 -22.53 12.21 9.66
CA GLY A 54 -21.88 12.76 8.47
C GLY A 54 -20.35 12.72 8.57
N MET A 55 -19.78 13.05 9.73
CA MET A 55 -18.34 12.90 9.96
C MET A 55 -17.92 11.43 9.92
N ALA A 56 -18.65 10.53 10.58
CA ALA A 56 -18.33 9.11 10.58
C ALA A 56 -18.39 8.51 9.16
N ALA A 57 -19.44 8.83 8.39
CA ALA A 57 -19.57 8.40 6.99
C ALA A 57 -18.47 9.02 6.11
N GLY A 58 -18.17 10.30 6.29
CA GLY A 58 -17.08 10.98 5.58
C GLY A 58 -15.72 10.34 5.87
N THR A 59 -15.40 10.09 7.14
CA THR A 59 -14.16 9.41 7.53
C THR A 59 -14.12 7.98 7.04
N TYR A 60 -15.24 7.25 7.07
CA TYR A 60 -15.34 5.87 6.59
C TYR A 60 -15.06 5.77 5.09
N LEU A 61 -15.68 6.64 4.27
CA LEU A 61 -15.43 6.68 2.83
C LEU A 61 -13.98 7.07 2.48
N VAL A 62 -13.37 7.96 3.27
CA VAL A 62 -11.95 8.31 3.10
C VAL A 62 -11.05 7.15 3.53
N PHE A 63 -11.36 6.47 4.63
CA PHE A 63 -10.61 5.31 5.14
C PHE A 63 -10.62 4.12 4.17
N ASP A 64 -11.78 3.81 3.59
CA ASP A 64 -11.95 2.74 2.59
C ASP A 64 -11.04 2.98 1.36
N ARG A 65 -10.98 4.24 0.90
CA ARG A 65 -10.12 4.65 -0.23
C ARG A 65 -8.62 4.56 0.10
N THR A 66 -8.23 4.75 1.35
CA THR A 66 -6.82 4.69 1.77
C THR A 66 -6.34 3.26 2.03
N MET A 67 -7.15 2.40 2.66
CA MET A 67 -6.72 1.05 3.03
C MET A 67 -6.42 0.15 1.83
N HIS A 68 -7.21 0.23 0.76
CA HIS A 68 -6.96 -0.55 -0.46
C HIS A 68 -5.68 -0.16 -1.23
N LYS A 69 -5.05 0.96 -0.88
CA LYS A 69 -3.82 1.43 -1.55
C LYS A 69 -2.54 0.95 -0.89
N ASP A 70 -2.60 0.47 0.34
CA ASP A 70 -1.43 0.13 1.12
C ASP A 70 -1.18 -1.38 1.19
N GLU A 71 -2.23 -2.22 1.21
CA GLU A 71 -2.09 -3.69 1.10
C GLU A 71 -1.51 -4.14 -0.26
N ALA A 72 -1.65 -3.32 -1.30
CA ALA A 72 -1.06 -3.59 -2.61
C ALA A 72 0.43 -3.21 -2.72
N LYS A 73 1.00 -2.42 -1.81
CA LYS A 73 2.37 -1.91 -1.95
C LYS A 73 3.43 -2.89 -1.44
N ASP A 74 3.12 -3.67 -0.40
CA ASP A 74 4.09 -4.57 0.22
C ASP A 74 4.16 -5.94 -0.48
N ASP A 75 3.09 -6.39 -1.15
CA ASP A 75 3.09 -7.63 -1.94
C ASP A 75 3.33 -7.39 -3.45
N ALA A 76 3.29 -6.13 -3.91
CA ALA A 76 3.70 -5.74 -5.26
C ALA A 76 5.23 -5.80 -5.38
N GLY A 77 5.80 -6.99 -5.27
CA GLY A 77 7.23 -7.21 -5.47
C GLY A 77 7.74 -6.63 -6.80
N ARG A 78 9.05 -6.53 -6.91
CA ARG A 78 9.71 -5.64 -7.88
C ARG A 78 9.35 -6.02 -9.33
N LYS A 79 9.29 -5.01 -10.20
CA LYS A 79 9.11 -5.18 -11.64
C LYS A 79 10.43 -5.00 -12.37
N VAL A 80 10.70 -5.88 -13.32
CA VAL A 80 11.86 -5.81 -14.22
C VAL A 80 11.35 -5.84 -15.65
N ASN A 81 11.80 -4.91 -16.47
CA ASN A 81 11.51 -4.89 -17.90
C ASN A 81 12.75 -5.34 -18.66
N VAL A 82 12.61 -6.40 -19.45
CA VAL A 82 13.65 -6.90 -20.36
C VAL A 82 13.26 -6.48 -21.76
N PHE A 83 13.91 -5.46 -22.29
CA PHE A 83 13.68 -4.93 -23.63
C PHE A 83 14.44 -5.74 -24.67
N LEU A 84 13.76 -6.07 -25.76
CA LEU A 84 14.30 -6.89 -26.82
C LEU A 84 14.89 -6.03 -27.93
N CYS A 85 15.81 -6.62 -28.69
CA CYS A 85 16.38 -5.99 -29.86
C CYS A 85 15.31 -5.70 -30.92
N VAL A 86 15.39 -4.52 -31.52
CA VAL A 86 14.65 -4.06 -32.70
C VAL A 86 15.62 -3.54 -33.76
N LYS A 87 15.12 -3.22 -34.95
CA LYS A 87 15.96 -2.68 -36.04
C LYS A 87 16.64 -1.36 -35.69
N ALA A 88 16.05 -0.59 -34.78
CA ALA A 88 16.58 0.69 -34.32
C ALA A 88 17.58 0.56 -33.16
N SER A 89 17.79 -0.64 -32.62
CA SER A 89 18.67 -0.89 -31.47
C SER A 89 20.14 -0.67 -31.81
N ASP A 90 20.95 -0.49 -30.75
CA ASP A 90 22.41 -0.35 -30.86
C ASP A 90 23.04 -1.60 -31.52
N PRO A 91 23.71 -1.45 -32.68
CA PRO A 91 24.28 -2.57 -33.41
C PRO A 91 25.42 -3.27 -32.66
N ALA A 92 26.07 -2.59 -31.70
CA ALA A 92 27.10 -3.21 -30.86
C ALA A 92 26.52 -4.29 -29.93
N LYS A 93 25.23 -4.21 -29.60
CA LYS A 93 24.54 -5.14 -28.69
C LYS A 93 23.61 -6.10 -29.42
N CYS A 94 22.91 -5.59 -30.44
CA CYS A 94 21.83 -6.29 -31.12
C CYS A 94 22.17 -6.75 -32.54
N GLY A 95 23.36 -6.45 -33.04
CA GLY A 95 23.71 -6.72 -34.43
C GLY A 95 22.81 -5.93 -35.37
N GLN A 96 22.25 -6.58 -36.40
CA GLN A 96 21.47 -5.89 -37.45
C GLN A 96 19.97 -6.21 -37.42
N GLY A 97 19.47 -6.87 -36.38
CA GLY A 97 18.14 -7.49 -36.42
C GLY A 97 17.31 -7.29 -35.16
N ALA A 98 15.99 -7.36 -35.35
CA ALA A 98 15.07 -7.57 -34.25
C ALA A 98 15.23 -8.98 -33.66
N ALA A 99 14.88 -9.15 -32.39
CA ALA A 99 14.91 -10.45 -31.73
C ALA A 99 14.05 -11.47 -32.50
N THR A 100 14.62 -12.64 -32.80
CA THR A 100 13.90 -13.72 -33.49
C THR A 100 12.94 -14.44 -32.54
N ASP A 101 11.95 -15.14 -33.08
CA ASP A 101 11.01 -15.90 -32.23
C ASP A 101 11.73 -16.97 -31.40
N LEU A 102 12.76 -17.61 -31.96
CA LEU A 102 13.62 -18.53 -31.23
C LEU A 102 14.32 -17.85 -30.04
N GLN A 103 14.86 -16.65 -30.23
CA GLN A 103 15.48 -15.88 -29.15
C GLN A 103 14.44 -15.50 -28.08
N LYS A 104 13.24 -15.07 -28.49
CA LYS A 104 12.15 -14.72 -27.57
C LYS A 104 11.74 -15.91 -26.71
N ASP A 105 11.64 -17.09 -27.31
CA ASP A 105 11.31 -18.32 -26.58
C ASP A 105 12.41 -18.72 -25.60
N GLU A 106 13.68 -18.63 -25.99
CA GLU A 106 14.80 -18.92 -25.09
C GLU A 106 14.87 -17.90 -23.93
N ILE A 107 14.65 -16.61 -24.22
CA ILE A 107 14.56 -15.56 -23.19
C ILE A 107 13.40 -15.87 -22.22
N ARG A 108 12.21 -16.21 -22.75
CA ARG A 108 11.05 -16.58 -21.92
C ARG A 108 11.37 -17.75 -21.01
N LYS A 109 11.90 -18.85 -21.56
CA LYS A 109 12.26 -20.06 -20.79
C LYS A 109 13.28 -19.74 -19.72
N ARG A 110 14.30 -18.94 -20.05
CA ARG A 110 15.33 -18.55 -19.09
C ARG A 110 14.74 -17.71 -17.97
N LEU A 111 13.88 -16.74 -18.28
CA LEU A 111 13.19 -15.91 -17.28
C LEU A 111 12.28 -16.73 -16.37
N THR A 112 11.48 -17.65 -16.92
CA THR A 112 10.58 -18.50 -16.11
C THR A 112 11.33 -19.51 -15.25
N GLY A 113 12.55 -19.89 -15.64
CA GLY A 113 13.41 -20.80 -14.87
C GLY A 113 14.18 -20.14 -13.72
N LEU A 114 14.17 -18.81 -13.60
CA LEU A 114 14.90 -18.13 -12.54
C LEU A 114 14.20 -18.23 -11.18
N PRO A 115 14.96 -18.45 -10.09
CA PRO A 115 14.39 -18.42 -8.75
C PRO A 115 13.85 -17.02 -8.45
N LYS A 116 12.82 -16.95 -7.59
CA LYS A 116 12.17 -15.70 -7.17
C LYS A 116 11.43 -14.93 -8.27
N VAL A 117 11.37 -15.42 -9.51
CA VAL A 117 10.43 -14.92 -10.52
C VAL A 117 9.02 -15.44 -10.19
N ARG A 118 8.04 -14.53 -10.15
CA ARG A 118 6.63 -14.85 -9.91
C ARG A 118 5.85 -14.99 -11.21
N SER A 119 6.09 -14.10 -12.17
CA SER A 119 5.40 -14.10 -13.45
C SER A 119 6.23 -13.43 -14.53
N VAL A 120 6.05 -13.88 -15.77
CA VAL A 120 6.65 -13.29 -16.97
C VAL A 120 5.53 -13.01 -17.97
N ALA A 121 5.33 -11.74 -18.30
CA ALA A 121 4.38 -11.29 -19.31
C ALA A 121 5.13 -10.73 -20.51
N TYR A 122 4.73 -11.12 -21.71
CA TYR A 122 5.26 -10.53 -22.93
C TYR A 122 4.39 -9.36 -23.35
N VAL A 123 5.04 -8.25 -23.70
CA VAL A 123 4.42 -7.02 -24.17
C VAL A 123 4.90 -6.80 -25.60
N SER A 124 3.98 -6.92 -26.55
CA SER A 124 4.29 -6.69 -27.96
C SER A 124 4.66 -5.22 -28.22
N GLN A 125 5.30 -4.95 -29.35
CA GLN A 125 5.62 -3.58 -29.77
C GLN A 125 4.35 -2.70 -29.86
N GLU A 126 3.24 -3.24 -30.33
CA GLU A 126 1.97 -2.52 -30.42
C GLU A 126 1.41 -2.18 -29.04
N GLN A 127 1.47 -3.12 -28.10
CA GLN A 127 1.09 -2.89 -26.71
C GLN A 127 2.02 -1.89 -26.05
N ALA A 128 3.33 -2.00 -26.27
CA ALA A 128 4.33 -1.06 -25.78
C ALA A 128 4.09 0.35 -26.31
N TRP A 129 3.75 0.51 -27.59
CA TRP A 129 3.35 1.79 -28.18
C TRP A 129 2.10 2.37 -27.53
N ALA A 130 1.08 1.54 -27.29
CA ALA A 130 -0.14 1.99 -26.59
C ALA A 130 0.16 2.42 -25.14
N ILE A 131 1.02 1.69 -24.43
CA ILE A 131 1.49 2.05 -23.08
C ILE A 131 2.27 3.36 -23.12
N PHE A 132 3.18 3.53 -24.08
CA PHE A 132 4.00 4.73 -24.27
C PHE A 132 3.12 5.96 -24.48
N LYS A 133 2.19 5.93 -25.43
CA LYS A 133 1.26 7.03 -25.68
C LYS A 133 0.42 7.40 -24.45
N ARG A 134 0.04 6.42 -23.65
CA ARG A 134 -0.70 6.66 -22.41
C ARG A 134 0.18 7.28 -21.33
N LYS A 135 1.42 6.80 -21.19
CA LYS A 135 2.36 7.26 -20.15
C LYS A 135 2.83 8.69 -20.40
N PHE A 136 2.99 9.07 -21.66
CA PHE A 136 3.44 10.41 -22.06
C PHE A 136 2.31 11.23 -22.68
N ALA A 137 1.05 10.96 -22.28
CA ALA A 137 -0.10 11.63 -22.86
C ALA A 137 -0.04 13.17 -22.72
N ASP A 138 0.64 13.66 -21.70
CA ASP A 138 0.83 15.09 -21.43
C ASP A 138 1.98 15.71 -22.25
N ASP A 139 2.84 14.89 -22.87
CA ASP A 139 3.98 15.32 -23.68
C ASP A 139 3.75 14.92 -25.15
N LYS A 140 2.98 15.75 -25.86
CA LYS A 140 2.61 15.49 -27.26
C LYS A 140 3.80 15.57 -28.21
N ASP A 141 4.78 16.43 -27.92
CA ASP A 141 5.98 16.59 -28.73
C ASP A 141 6.86 15.33 -28.65
N LEU A 142 6.98 14.73 -27.46
CA LEU A 142 7.65 13.44 -27.30
C LEU A 142 6.92 12.31 -28.06
N ILE A 143 5.59 12.26 -28.00
CA ILE A 143 4.83 11.24 -28.75
C ILE A 143 5.01 11.41 -30.27
N ALA A 144 5.04 12.66 -30.76
CA ALA A 144 5.19 12.94 -32.19
C ALA A 144 6.60 12.66 -32.73
N SER A 145 7.62 12.76 -31.88
CA SER A 145 9.03 12.55 -32.27
C SER A 145 9.48 11.08 -32.27
N VAL A 146 8.75 10.19 -31.59
CA VAL A 146 9.10 8.76 -31.49
C VAL A 146 8.29 7.93 -32.47
N ARG A 147 8.97 7.11 -33.30
CA ARG A 147 8.27 6.21 -34.22
C ARG A 147 7.89 4.92 -33.49
N PRO A 148 6.76 4.28 -33.85
CA PRO A 148 6.38 3.00 -33.25
C PRO A 148 7.45 1.91 -33.40
N ALA A 149 8.21 1.93 -34.49
CA ALA A 149 9.29 0.98 -34.77
C ALA A 149 10.51 1.13 -33.84
N ASP A 150 10.66 2.30 -33.19
CA ASP A 150 11.72 2.57 -32.23
C ASP A 150 11.36 2.07 -30.82
N ILE A 151 10.11 1.61 -30.61
CA ILE A 151 9.67 1.03 -29.34
C ILE A 151 9.92 -0.48 -29.34
N PRO A 152 10.81 -0.99 -28.48
CA PRO A 152 11.03 -2.43 -28.36
C PRO A 152 9.84 -3.13 -27.69
N ASP A 153 9.55 -4.35 -28.15
CA ASP A 153 8.81 -5.32 -27.37
C ASP A 153 9.63 -5.73 -26.14
N SER A 154 8.96 -6.27 -25.13
CA SER A 154 9.62 -6.56 -23.85
C SER A 154 8.97 -7.68 -23.06
N PHE A 155 9.73 -8.25 -22.14
CA PHE A 155 9.20 -9.09 -21.07
C PHE A 155 9.10 -8.28 -19.78
N GLN A 156 7.88 -8.18 -19.25
CA GLN A 156 7.60 -7.67 -17.92
C GLN A 156 7.67 -8.82 -16.91
N VAL A 157 8.67 -8.77 -16.05
CA VAL A 157 8.97 -9.80 -15.07
C VAL A 157 8.65 -9.27 -13.68
N GLN A 158 7.83 -10.01 -12.95
CA GLN A 158 7.59 -9.73 -11.53
C GLN A 158 8.45 -10.66 -10.69
N VAL A 159 9.16 -10.10 -9.72
CA VAL A 159 10.04 -10.85 -8.81
C VAL A 159 9.63 -10.61 -7.36
N LYS A 160 10.01 -11.54 -6.48
CA LYS A 160 9.71 -11.47 -5.05
C LYS A 160 10.37 -10.27 -4.37
N ASP A 161 11.66 -10.04 -4.64
CA ASP A 161 12.48 -9.07 -3.92
C ASP A 161 13.55 -8.42 -4.82
N GLU A 162 14.36 -7.53 -4.25
CA GLU A 162 15.42 -6.83 -4.97
C GLU A 162 16.55 -7.75 -5.45
N GLU A 163 16.86 -8.82 -4.71
CA GLU A 163 17.88 -9.78 -5.12
C GLU A 163 17.42 -10.55 -6.35
N GLY A 164 16.14 -10.96 -6.39
CA GLY A 164 15.53 -11.55 -7.58
C GLY A 164 15.60 -10.61 -8.78
N ALA A 165 15.42 -9.32 -8.56
CA ALA A 165 15.50 -8.31 -9.62
C ALA A 165 16.93 -8.19 -10.17
N LYS A 166 17.94 -8.17 -9.28
CA LYS A 166 19.37 -8.20 -9.64
C LYS A 166 19.75 -9.49 -10.35
N ALA A 167 19.21 -10.64 -9.92
CA ALA A 167 19.43 -11.94 -10.55
C ALA A 167 18.87 -11.98 -11.98
N VAL A 168 17.66 -11.47 -12.21
CA VAL A 168 17.09 -11.32 -13.56
C VAL A 168 18.01 -10.44 -14.42
N LYS A 169 18.44 -9.28 -13.92
CA LYS A 169 19.36 -8.40 -14.64
C LYS A 169 20.65 -9.11 -15.02
N ALA A 170 21.30 -9.79 -14.08
CA ALA A 170 22.53 -10.52 -14.32
C ALA A 170 22.33 -11.66 -15.33
N ALA A 171 21.23 -12.40 -15.22
CA ALA A 171 20.92 -13.50 -16.13
C ALA A 171 20.60 -13.02 -17.55
N MET A 172 19.96 -11.86 -17.72
CA MET A 172 19.54 -11.38 -19.04
C MET A 172 20.58 -10.49 -19.73
N THR A 173 21.59 -10.01 -19.01
CA THR A 173 22.66 -9.20 -19.61
C THR A 173 23.48 -10.05 -20.58
N GLY A 174 23.64 -9.56 -21.81
CA GLY A 174 24.40 -10.24 -22.87
C GLY A 174 23.68 -11.41 -23.53
N VAL A 175 22.40 -11.63 -23.24
CA VAL A 175 21.60 -12.64 -23.93
C VAL A 175 21.28 -12.19 -25.35
N PRO A 176 21.48 -13.06 -26.37
CA PRO A 176 21.10 -12.74 -27.74
C PRO A 176 19.62 -12.35 -27.84
N GLY A 177 19.36 -11.19 -28.44
CA GLY A 177 18.00 -10.65 -28.58
C GLY A 177 17.55 -9.75 -27.41
N VAL A 178 18.36 -9.58 -26.36
CA VAL A 178 18.10 -8.62 -25.27
C VAL A 178 18.92 -7.36 -25.51
N GLU A 179 18.25 -6.21 -25.56
CA GLU A 179 18.90 -4.90 -25.68
C GLU A 179 19.23 -4.30 -24.31
N ALA A 180 18.25 -4.31 -23.40
CA ALA A 180 18.38 -3.65 -22.12
C ALA A 180 17.53 -4.31 -21.03
N VAL A 181 18.00 -4.22 -19.79
CA VAL A 181 17.25 -4.67 -18.62
C VAL A 181 17.11 -3.53 -17.63
N VAL A 182 15.87 -3.11 -17.40
CA VAL A 182 15.53 -1.96 -16.57
C VAL A 182 14.74 -2.42 -15.34
N LEU A 183 15.25 -2.06 -14.18
CA LEU A 183 14.60 -2.26 -12.90
C LEU A 183 13.63 -1.09 -12.65
N ASP A 184 12.36 -1.39 -12.42
CA ASP A 184 11.41 -0.38 -12.01
C ASP A 184 11.71 -0.01 -10.55
N ARG A 185 12.23 1.19 -10.33
CA ARG A 185 12.46 1.68 -8.96
C ARG A 185 11.11 2.12 -8.41
N PRO A 186 10.69 1.62 -7.24
CA PRO A 186 9.55 2.22 -6.55
C PRO A 186 9.89 3.69 -6.26
N ALA A 187 8.90 4.55 -6.49
CA ALA A 187 8.98 5.98 -6.19
C ALA A 187 8.99 6.23 -4.68
#